data_AF-A0A8R2LY18-F1
#
_entry.id   AF-A0A8R2LY18-F1
#
_cell.length_a   1.000
_cell.length_b   1.000
_cell.length_c   1.000
_cell.angle_alpha   90.00
_cell.angle_beta   90.00
_cell.angle_gamma   90.00
#
_symmetry.space_group_name_H-M   'P 1'
#
loop_
_entity.id
_entity.type
_entity.pdbx_description
1 polymer ?
#
loop_
_entity_poly.entity_id
_entity_poly.type
_entity_poly.pdbx_seq_one_letter_code
_entity_poly.pdbx_strand_id
1 'polypeptide(L)'
;MRVLLVCLAGLLVCLKTADSHSLPQKDYETDSSKHDITIPLNDTSGNNSSSVPDNSNGIFDSNTTTFIARSVTRVGKKESMGIYAHKNGKVKKILEGSMAVSPWSSKSRAYLGNKDGIYVYDTETEKLEKYGNLSDNVIGIAKENRTDDLYILTEDHVVYKVTEEGTKKIKVNEAEHAERIALDWDDNLYYIGANNQPYVVASDGAKKIEGLPANSTPTLISRPPITIEHGAWFISGQQAYIIYPNATSELYVFNDQEKLEYEKRNRAVQAIFLQVRDQTEE
;
A
#
# COMPACT_ATOMS: atom_id res chain seq x y z
N MET A 1 47.18 9.30 7.32
CA MET A 1 46.50 9.87 8.50
C MET A 1 45.43 8.88 8.92
N ARG A 2 45.67 8.13 10.01
CA ARG A 2 44.72 7.16 10.58
C ARG A 2 43.90 7.89 11.64
N VAL A 3 42.58 7.70 11.65
CA VAL A 3 41.74 8.01 12.81
C VAL A 3 40.96 6.73 13.14
N LEU A 4 41.13 6.31 14.38
CA LEU A 4 40.53 5.17 15.08
C LEU A 4 39.36 5.68 15.96
N LEU A 5 38.72 4.75 16.69
CA LEU A 5 37.81 4.93 17.85
C LEU A 5 36.31 5.07 17.46
N VAL A 6 35.31 4.33 18.01
CA VAL A 6 35.19 3.48 19.21
C VAL A 6 34.12 2.38 18.99
N CYS A 7 34.39 1.18 19.51
CA CYS A 7 33.40 0.13 19.80
C CYS A 7 32.63 0.42 21.11
N LEU A 8 31.34 0.11 21.17
CA LEU A 8 30.73 -0.34 22.43
C LEU A 8 29.92 -1.62 22.19
N ALA A 9 30.33 -2.67 22.89
CA ALA A 9 29.68 -3.97 22.96
C ALA A 9 28.71 -4.01 24.16
N GLY A 10 27.70 -4.88 24.07
CA GLY A 10 26.90 -5.36 25.19
C GLY A 10 26.38 -6.76 24.87
N LEU A 11 26.90 -7.76 25.58
CA LEU A 11 26.65 -9.21 25.43
C LEU A 11 25.89 -9.72 26.70
N LEU A 12 25.26 -10.90 26.58
CA LEU A 12 24.66 -11.78 27.64
C LEU A 12 23.25 -11.41 28.18
N VAL A 13 22.31 -12.33 28.50
CA VAL A 13 22.18 -13.80 28.35
C VAL A 13 20.73 -14.24 28.67
N CYS A 14 20.33 -15.38 28.11
CA CYS A 14 19.27 -16.35 28.45
C CYS A 14 17.94 -15.91 29.10
N LEU A 15 16.84 -16.29 28.41
CA LEU A 15 15.86 -17.25 28.95
C LEU A 15 15.10 -17.90 27.78
N LYS A 16 15.17 -19.24 27.71
CA LYS A 16 14.12 -20.04 27.07
C LYS A 16 12.86 -19.86 27.91
N THR A 17 11.76 -19.41 27.30
CA THR A 17 10.43 -20.06 27.34
C THR A 17 9.40 -19.23 26.57
N ALA A 18 8.48 -19.97 25.93
CA ALA A 18 7.24 -19.54 25.28
C ALA A 18 7.37 -18.88 23.89
N ASP A 19 7.11 -19.72 22.88
CA ASP A 19 6.53 -19.42 21.57
C ASP A 19 6.01 -17.99 21.40
N SER A 20 6.81 -17.15 20.74
CA SER A 20 6.29 -15.99 20.02
C SER A 20 6.65 -16.17 18.56
N HIS A 21 5.63 -16.48 17.78
CA HIS A 21 5.71 -16.78 16.36
C HIS A 21 5.99 -15.49 15.57
N SER A 22 7.26 -15.14 15.41
CA SER A 22 7.69 -14.10 14.47
C SER A 22 7.86 -14.67 13.06
N LEU A 23 7.64 -13.84 12.04
CA LEU A 23 7.95 -14.17 10.65
C LEU A 23 9.43 -14.57 10.50
N PRO A 24 9.77 -15.45 9.53
CA PRO A 24 11.16 -15.83 9.29
C PRO A 24 11.97 -14.58 8.89
N GLN A 25 12.96 -14.30 9.73
CA GLN A 25 13.88 -13.19 9.60
C GLN A 25 14.70 -13.34 8.32
N LYS A 26 14.67 -12.33 7.47
CA LYS A 26 15.70 -12.13 6.44
C LYS A 26 16.38 -10.81 6.76
N ASP A 27 17.64 -10.90 7.15
CA ASP A 27 18.49 -9.75 7.42
C ASP A 27 18.66 -8.96 6.13
N TYR A 28 18.03 -7.80 6.05
CA TYR A 28 18.40 -6.78 5.07
C TYR A 28 19.53 -5.98 5.70
N GLU A 29 20.75 -6.47 5.56
CA GLU A 29 21.93 -5.64 5.81
C GLU A 29 21.81 -4.38 4.96
N THR A 30 21.83 -3.25 5.65
CA THR A 30 21.68 -1.91 5.08
C THR A 30 23.04 -1.50 4.53
N ASP A 31 23.32 -1.80 3.27
CA ASP A 31 24.47 -1.24 2.57
C ASP A 31 24.07 0.06 1.86
N SER A 32 24.55 1.18 2.40
CA SER A 32 24.16 2.53 2.02
C SER A 32 24.82 2.98 0.71
N SER A 33 24.33 2.53 -0.44
CA SER A 33 24.40 3.32 -1.68
C SER A 33 23.49 2.76 -2.77
N LYS A 34 22.49 3.56 -3.19
CA LYS A 34 21.50 3.29 -4.26
C LYS A 34 20.50 2.17 -3.95
N HIS A 35 19.34 2.53 -3.40
CA HIS A 35 18.19 1.62 -3.32
C HIS A 35 17.08 2.07 -4.28
N ASP A 36 16.73 1.17 -5.21
CA ASP A 36 15.47 1.17 -5.95
C ASP A 36 14.42 0.60 -4.99
N ILE A 37 13.47 1.44 -4.55
CA ILE A 37 12.41 1.02 -3.63
C ILE A 37 11.14 0.89 -4.45
N THR A 38 10.68 -0.36 -4.58
CA THR A 38 9.44 -0.71 -5.26
C THR A 38 8.46 -1.25 -4.24
N ILE A 39 7.31 -0.58 -4.13
CA ILE A 39 6.22 -0.99 -3.24
C ILE A 39 5.19 -1.70 -4.13
N PRO A 40 4.98 -3.02 -3.98
CA PRO A 40 3.84 -3.67 -4.62
C PRO A 40 2.57 -3.03 -4.08
N LEU A 41 1.80 -2.38 -4.95
CA LEU A 41 0.46 -1.90 -4.63
C LEU A 41 -0.51 -3.04 -4.96
N ASN A 42 -1.53 -3.20 -4.13
CA ASN A 42 -2.30 -4.44 -3.96
C ASN A 42 -2.89 -5.08 -5.25
N ASP A 43 -3.30 -6.35 -5.12
CA ASP A 43 -3.92 -7.18 -6.16
C ASP A 43 -5.39 -6.79 -6.38
N THR A 44 -5.85 -6.79 -7.64
CA THR A 44 -7.25 -6.60 -8.05
C THR A 44 -8.13 -7.84 -7.86
N SER A 45 -7.62 -8.98 -7.37
CA SER A 45 -8.41 -10.22 -7.25
C SER A 45 -9.38 -10.20 -6.06
N GLY A 46 -10.52 -9.51 -6.24
CA GLY A 46 -11.70 -9.71 -5.40
C GLY A 46 -12.38 -11.03 -5.76
N ASN A 47 -11.81 -12.17 -5.37
CA ASN A 47 -12.50 -13.46 -5.49
C ASN A 47 -13.22 -13.80 -4.19
N ASN A 48 -14.55 -13.78 -4.29
CA ASN A 48 -15.47 -14.32 -3.31
C ASN A 48 -15.03 -15.72 -2.86
N SER A 49 -14.95 -15.91 -1.55
CA SER A 49 -14.82 -17.23 -0.94
C SER A 49 -15.99 -18.12 -1.38
N SER A 50 -15.73 -19.03 -2.32
CA SER A 50 -16.48 -20.29 -2.40
C SER A 50 -15.61 -21.35 -1.74
N SER A 51 -16.16 -22.00 -0.71
CA SER A 51 -15.54 -23.01 0.15
C SER A 51 -15.29 -24.36 -0.56
N VAL A 52 -14.66 -24.34 -1.73
CA VAL A 52 -14.22 -25.53 -2.46
C VAL A 52 -12.71 -25.45 -2.61
N PRO A 53 -11.94 -26.47 -2.17
CA PRO A 53 -10.50 -26.47 -2.35
C PRO A 53 -10.20 -26.80 -3.81
N ASP A 54 -10.26 -25.78 -4.67
CA ASP A 54 -9.79 -25.92 -6.04
C ASP A 54 -8.25 -25.91 -6.04
N ASN A 55 -7.70 -27.03 -6.52
CA ASN A 55 -6.32 -27.20 -6.97
C ASN A 55 -6.02 -26.26 -8.15
N SER A 56 -6.09 -24.95 -7.94
CA SER A 56 -5.78 -23.96 -8.96
C SER A 56 -4.31 -23.59 -8.92
N ASN A 57 -3.67 -23.71 -10.08
CA ASN A 57 -2.29 -23.35 -10.33
C ASN A 57 -2.08 -21.85 -10.09
N GLY A 58 -1.21 -21.48 -9.13
CA GLY A 58 -0.48 -20.22 -9.11
C GLY A 58 -1.28 -18.94 -8.79
N ILE A 59 -0.81 -18.20 -7.78
CA ILE A 59 -1.28 -16.90 -7.25
C ILE A 59 -1.45 -15.76 -8.29
N PHE A 60 -1.05 -15.98 -9.55
CA PHE A 60 -1.35 -15.09 -10.66
C PHE A 60 -2.15 -15.91 -11.66
N ASP A 61 -3.46 -15.90 -11.50
CA ASP A 61 -4.29 -16.23 -12.64
C ASP A 61 -3.86 -15.28 -13.77
N SER A 62 -3.58 -15.84 -14.95
CA SER A 62 -2.92 -15.13 -16.07
C SER A 62 -3.59 -13.80 -16.43
N ASN A 63 -4.86 -13.63 -16.09
CA ASN A 63 -5.67 -12.44 -16.34
C ASN A 63 -5.56 -11.31 -15.30
N THR A 64 -4.96 -11.54 -14.13
CA THR A 64 -4.85 -10.51 -13.08
C THR A 64 -3.82 -9.44 -13.47
N THR A 65 -4.21 -8.17 -13.32
CA THR A 65 -3.29 -7.04 -13.51
C THR A 65 -2.70 -6.64 -12.16
N THR A 66 -1.38 -6.71 -12.04
CA THR A 66 -0.63 -6.22 -10.87
C THR A 66 -0.05 -4.84 -11.19
N PHE A 67 -0.22 -3.88 -10.29
CA PHE A 67 0.36 -2.55 -10.44
C PHE A 67 1.59 -2.36 -9.57
N ILE A 68 2.62 -1.76 -10.14
CA ILE A 68 3.91 -1.55 -9.50
C ILE A 68 4.24 -0.07 -9.56
N ALA A 69 4.30 0.58 -8.40
CA ALA A 69 4.82 1.93 -8.28
C ALA A 69 6.34 1.86 -8.03
N ARG A 70 7.11 2.42 -8.96
CA ARG A 70 8.57 2.45 -8.87
C ARG A 70 9.06 3.82 -8.43
N SER A 71 10.06 3.82 -7.55
CA SER A 71 10.75 5.05 -7.15
C SER A 71 12.21 4.81 -6.87
N VAL A 72 13.05 5.81 -7.15
CA VAL A 72 14.47 5.78 -6.82
C VAL A 72 14.80 6.83 -5.78
N THR A 73 15.71 6.53 -4.87
CA THR A 73 16.20 7.54 -3.94
C THR A 73 17.52 8.12 -4.45
N ARG A 74 17.55 9.42 -4.78
CA ARG A 74 18.74 10.17 -5.18
C ARG A 74 19.00 11.28 -4.18
N VAL A 75 20.19 11.30 -3.58
CA VAL A 75 20.61 12.35 -2.62
C VAL A 75 19.58 12.55 -1.50
N GLY A 76 19.05 11.45 -0.96
CA GLY A 76 18.04 11.46 0.11
C GLY A 76 16.62 11.86 -0.32
N LYS A 77 16.39 12.17 -1.60
CA LYS A 77 15.07 12.47 -2.16
C LYS A 77 14.52 11.27 -2.94
N LYS A 78 13.27 10.92 -2.65
CA LYS A 78 12.52 9.90 -3.41
C LYS A 78 11.99 10.52 -4.70
N GLU A 79 12.38 9.97 -5.84
CA GLU A 79 11.91 10.34 -7.17
C GLU A 79 11.01 9.24 -7.70
N SER A 80 9.77 9.59 -8.04
CA SER A 80 8.84 8.65 -8.68
C SER A 80 9.27 8.38 -10.12
N MET A 81 9.40 7.10 -10.47
CA MET A 81 9.68 6.67 -11.84
C MET A 81 8.41 6.30 -12.61
N GLY A 82 7.27 6.25 -11.94
CA GLY A 82 5.97 5.91 -12.54
C GLY A 82 5.41 4.57 -12.12
N ILE A 83 4.25 4.27 -12.69
CA ILE A 83 3.47 3.04 -12.46
C ILE A 83 3.59 2.13 -13.67
N TYR A 84 3.79 0.85 -13.38
CA TYR A 84 3.84 -0.24 -14.35
C TYR A 84 2.66 -1.18 -14.09
N ALA A 85 2.08 -1.71 -15.17
CA ALA A 85 1.13 -2.81 -15.13
C ALA A 85 1.84 -4.10 -15.54
N HIS A 86 1.67 -5.15 -14.75
CA HIS A 86 2.08 -6.51 -15.06
C HIS A 86 0.83 -7.38 -15.29
N LYS A 87 0.72 -7.98 -16.46
CA LYS A 87 -0.38 -8.88 -16.86
C LYS A 87 0.14 -9.91 -17.85
N ASN A 88 -0.25 -11.17 -17.73
CA ASN A 88 0.17 -12.24 -18.65
C ASN A 88 1.71 -12.34 -18.85
N GLY A 89 2.49 -12.13 -17.79
CA GLY A 89 3.95 -12.16 -17.84
C GLY A 89 4.60 -10.98 -18.58
N LYS A 90 3.83 -9.96 -18.96
CA LYS A 90 4.31 -8.75 -19.61
C LYS A 90 4.23 -7.58 -18.65
N VAL A 91 5.29 -6.77 -18.65
CA VAL A 91 5.38 -5.50 -17.91
C VAL A 91 5.29 -4.35 -18.91
N LYS A 92 4.45 -3.36 -18.60
CA LYS A 92 4.28 -2.12 -19.38
C LYS A 92 4.27 -0.92 -18.42
N LYS A 93 5.12 0.09 -18.66
CA LYS A 93 4.96 1.39 -18.00
C LYS A 93 3.67 2.04 -18.50
N ILE A 94 2.78 2.40 -17.59
CA ILE A 94 1.48 2.98 -17.94
C ILE A 94 1.35 4.45 -17.56
N LEU A 95 2.05 4.92 -16.53
CA LEU A 95 1.96 6.31 -16.08
C LEU A 95 3.30 6.82 -15.54
N GLU A 96 3.85 7.88 -16.12
CA GLU A 96 5.13 8.47 -15.70
C GLU A 96 4.99 9.29 -14.42
N GLY A 97 5.99 9.25 -13.53
CA GLY A 97 6.09 10.15 -12.36
C GLY A 97 5.04 9.97 -11.27
N SER A 98 4.13 9.00 -11.39
CA SER A 98 3.08 8.71 -10.42
C SER A 98 3.43 7.56 -9.48
N MET A 99 2.88 7.57 -8.25
CA MET A 99 2.98 6.47 -7.28
C MET A 99 1.64 6.07 -6.66
N ALA A 100 0.55 6.78 -6.98
CA ALA A 100 -0.74 6.59 -6.33
C ALA A 100 -1.59 5.64 -7.17
N VAL A 101 -1.92 4.47 -6.63
CA VAL A 101 -2.81 3.49 -7.28
C VAL A 101 -3.83 2.96 -6.30
N SER A 102 -5.09 2.94 -6.72
CA SER A 102 -6.18 2.21 -6.09
C SER A 102 -6.65 1.10 -7.04
N PRO A 103 -6.13 -0.13 -6.87
CA PRO A 103 -6.52 -1.28 -7.67
C PRO A 103 -7.79 -1.87 -7.05
N TRP A 104 -8.98 -1.49 -7.55
CA TRP A 104 -10.24 -2.04 -7.04
C TRP A 104 -11.21 -2.40 -8.16
N SER A 105 -11.68 -3.64 -8.18
CA SER A 105 -12.01 -4.36 -9.41
C SER A 105 -13.47 -4.75 -9.62
N SER A 106 -14.44 -4.07 -9.01
CA SER A 106 -15.85 -4.35 -9.35
C SER A 106 -16.14 -4.13 -10.85
N LYS A 107 -15.29 -3.39 -11.58
CA LYS A 107 -15.41 -3.08 -13.01
C LYS A 107 -14.10 -3.20 -13.82
N SER A 108 -13.13 -4.03 -13.42
CA SER A 108 -11.85 -4.14 -14.16
C SER A 108 -11.14 -2.79 -14.37
N ARG A 109 -11.16 -1.92 -13.36
CA ARG A 109 -10.58 -0.57 -13.42
C ARG A 109 -9.64 -0.33 -12.24
N ALA A 110 -8.55 0.37 -12.48
CA ALA A 110 -7.70 0.92 -11.44
C ALA A 110 -7.67 2.43 -11.55
N TYR A 111 -7.69 3.11 -10.41
CA TYR A 111 -7.59 4.57 -10.36
C TYR A 111 -6.16 4.97 -9.98
N LEU A 112 -5.61 5.94 -10.69
CA LEU A 112 -4.22 6.35 -10.56
C LEU A 112 -4.16 7.86 -10.35
N GLY A 113 -3.44 8.30 -9.33
CA GLY A 113 -3.22 9.72 -9.05
C GLY A 113 -1.93 10.20 -9.70
N ASN A 114 -1.92 11.38 -10.32
CA ASN A 114 -0.72 11.97 -10.91
C ASN A 114 -0.61 13.46 -10.58
N LYS A 115 0.50 14.08 -10.98
CA LYS A 115 0.77 15.52 -10.79
C LYS A 115 -0.28 16.46 -11.40
N ASP A 116 -1.07 15.97 -12.33
CA ASP A 116 -2.03 16.74 -13.12
C ASP A 116 -3.46 16.20 -13.00
N GLY A 117 -3.75 15.36 -12.01
CA GLY A 117 -5.10 14.85 -11.72
C GLY A 117 -5.18 13.33 -11.65
N ILE A 118 -6.37 12.80 -11.94
CA ILE A 118 -6.69 11.38 -11.79
C ILE A 118 -6.77 10.71 -13.17
N TYR A 119 -6.34 9.46 -13.24
CA TYR A 119 -6.49 8.60 -14.40
C TYR A 119 -7.22 7.32 -14.01
N VAL A 120 -7.87 6.70 -14.99
CA VAL A 120 -8.44 5.37 -14.89
C VAL A 120 -7.73 4.46 -15.89
N TYR A 121 -7.27 3.31 -15.41
CA TYR A 121 -6.73 2.25 -16.23
C TYR A 121 -7.73 1.11 -16.32
N ASP A 122 -8.21 0.83 -17.52
CA ASP A 122 -9.08 -0.31 -17.80
C ASP A 122 -8.21 -1.56 -17.98
N THR A 123 -8.33 -2.52 -17.06
CA THR A 123 -7.47 -3.70 -17.03
C THR A 123 -7.82 -4.72 -18.11
N GLU A 124 -9.00 -4.63 -18.73
CA GLU A 124 -9.42 -5.50 -19.82
C GLU A 124 -8.86 -5.02 -21.16
N THR A 125 -9.02 -3.74 -21.45
CA THR A 125 -8.59 -3.11 -22.70
C THR A 125 -7.17 -2.56 -22.67
N GLU A 126 -6.55 -2.51 -21.48
CA GLU A 126 -5.21 -1.97 -21.22
C GLU A 126 -5.03 -0.50 -21.63
N LYS A 127 -6.13 0.26 -21.53
CA LYS A 127 -6.20 1.69 -21.86
C LYS A 127 -6.11 2.54 -20.60
N LEU A 128 -5.39 3.65 -20.69
CA LEU A 128 -5.31 4.68 -19.67
C LEU A 128 -6.02 5.94 -20.18
N GLU A 129 -6.97 6.45 -19.40
CA GLU A 129 -7.76 7.64 -19.73
C GLU A 129 -7.77 8.62 -18.54
N LYS A 130 -7.92 9.92 -18.82
CA LYS A 130 -8.09 10.92 -17.77
C LYS A 130 -9.46 10.72 -17.12
N TYR A 131 -9.51 10.78 -15.79
CA TYR A 131 -10.75 10.65 -15.03
C TYR A 131 -11.21 12.02 -14.55
N GLY A 132 -12.29 12.53 -15.13
CA GLY A 132 -12.83 13.85 -14.84
C GLY A 132 -11.94 15.01 -15.33
N ASN A 133 -12.09 16.17 -14.70
CA ASN A 133 -11.40 17.42 -15.10
C ASN A 133 -10.55 18.04 -13.97
N LEU A 134 -10.43 17.37 -12.82
CA LEU A 134 -9.57 17.80 -11.73
C LEU A 134 -8.09 17.73 -12.15
N SER A 135 -7.33 18.76 -11.80
CA SER A 135 -5.91 18.92 -12.16
C SER A 135 -4.97 18.89 -10.96
N ASP A 136 -5.43 18.37 -9.83
CA ASP A 136 -4.68 18.32 -8.58
C ASP A 136 -3.45 17.40 -8.68
N ASN A 137 -2.37 17.74 -7.96
CA ASN A 137 -1.23 16.84 -7.79
C ASN A 137 -1.59 15.77 -6.75
N VAL A 138 -1.99 14.59 -7.22
CA VAL A 138 -2.47 13.48 -6.38
C VAL A 138 -1.34 12.51 -6.05
N ILE A 139 -1.06 12.37 -4.75
CA ILE A 139 -0.02 11.49 -4.19
C ILE A 139 -0.58 10.26 -3.46
N GLY A 140 -1.89 10.22 -3.21
CA GLY A 140 -2.57 9.04 -2.67
C GLY A 140 -4.01 8.95 -3.21
N ILE A 141 -4.52 7.73 -3.38
CA ILE A 141 -5.86 7.51 -3.92
C ILE A 141 -6.46 6.23 -3.33
N ALA A 142 -7.73 6.29 -2.94
CA ALA A 142 -8.50 5.16 -2.43
C ALA A 142 -9.93 5.19 -2.98
N LYS A 143 -10.40 4.06 -3.52
CA LYS A 143 -11.72 3.93 -4.14
C LYS A 143 -12.74 3.34 -3.17
N GLU A 144 -13.89 4.00 -3.01
CA GLU A 144 -15.01 3.45 -2.24
C GLU A 144 -15.55 2.15 -2.88
N ASN A 145 -16.09 1.23 -2.08
CA ASN A 145 -16.49 -0.08 -2.55
C ASN A 145 -17.80 -0.05 -3.36
N ARG A 146 -18.75 0.81 -2.96
CA ARG A 146 -20.14 0.76 -3.48
C ARG A 146 -20.49 1.85 -4.48
N THR A 147 -19.72 2.92 -4.54
CA THR A 147 -19.96 4.09 -5.41
C THR A 147 -18.90 4.16 -6.49
N ASP A 148 -18.86 5.21 -7.32
CA ASP A 148 -17.68 5.56 -8.13
C ASP A 148 -16.81 6.65 -7.45
N ASP A 149 -17.12 7.01 -6.20
CA ASP A 149 -16.42 8.06 -5.45
C ASP A 149 -14.99 7.62 -5.03
N LEU A 150 -14.10 8.59 -4.93
CA LEU A 150 -12.71 8.40 -4.56
C LEU A 150 -12.37 9.28 -3.37
N TYR A 151 -11.41 8.86 -2.55
CA TYR A 151 -10.63 9.75 -1.72
C TYR A 151 -9.27 9.96 -2.38
N ILE A 152 -8.84 11.21 -2.49
CA ILE A 152 -7.51 11.57 -2.95
C ILE A 152 -6.76 12.31 -1.85
N LEU A 153 -5.45 12.07 -1.80
CA LEU A 153 -4.50 12.84 -1.02
C LEU A 153 -3.64 13.63 -2.00
N THR A 154 -3.57 14.94 -1.81
CA THR A 154 -2.77 15.85 -2.64
C THR A 154 -1.41 16.16 -2.01
N GLU A 155 -0.46 16.65 -2.82
CA GLU A 155 0.92 16.98 -2.40
C GLU A 155 0.99 18.01 -1.26
N ASP A 156 -0.02 18.88 -1.14
CA ASP A 156 -0.17 19.83 -0.03
C ASP A 156 -0.74 19.18 1.25
N HIS A 157 -0.79 17.85 1.31
CA HIS A 157 -1.26 17.05 2.45
C HIS A 157 -2.73 17.29 2.82
N VAL A 158 -3.57 17.55 1.81
CA VAL A 158 -5.02 17.72 1.96
C VAL A 158 -5.76 16.51 1.40
N VAL A 159 -6.73 16.00 2.15
CA VAL A 159 -7.61 14.92 1.68
C VAL A 159 -8.89 15.51 1.10
N TYR A 160 -9.27 15.02 -0.07
CA TYR A 160 -10.54 15.35 -0.72
C TYR A 160 -11.33 14.09 -1.03
N LYS A 161 -12.65 14.14 -0.83
CA LYS A 161 -13.58 13.21 -1.45
C LYS A 161 -13.94 13.74 -2.84
N VAL A 162 -13.70 12.92 -3.86
CA VAL A 162 -13.99 13.19 -5.27
C VAL A 162 -15.25 12.43 -5.65
N THR A 163 -16.16 13.14 -6.31
CA THR A 163 -17.51 12.69 -6.67
C THR A 163 -17.83 13.13 -8.10
N GLU A 164 -18.99 12.74 -8.61
CA GLU A 164 -19.47 13.15 -9.94
C GLU A 164 -18.43 12.84 -11.02
N GLU A 165 -17.92 11.59 -11.03
CA GLU A 165 -16.96 11.11 -12.03
C GLU A 165 -15.68 11.95 -12.17
N GLY A 166 -15.21 12.53 -11.06
CA GLY A 166 -13.99 13.31 -11.06
C GLY A 166 -14.17 14.76 -11.50
N THR A 167 -15.39 15.29 -11.50
CA THR A 167 -15.62 16.73 -11.77
C THR A 167 -15.79 17.57 -10.52
N LYS A 168 -16.01 16.93 -9.36
CA LYS A 168 -16.24 17.62 -8.09
C LYS A 168 -15.40 17.02 -6.98
N LYS A 169 -14.88 17.88 -6.12
CA LYS A 169 -14.17 17.47 -4.90
C LYS A 169 -14.64 18.27 -3.68
N ILE A 170 -14.64 17.63 -2.52
CA ILE A 170 -15.02 18.20 -1.24
C ILE A 170 -13.88 17.91 -0.27
N LYS A 171 -13.40 18.93 0.44
CA LYS A 171 -12.33 18.76 1.43
C LYS A 171 -12.85 17.95 2.61
N VAL A 172 -12.06 16.97 3.06
CA VAL A 172 -12.29 16.25 4.32
C VAL A 172 -11.54 17.02 5.41
N ASN A 173 -12.25 17.82 6.20
CA ASN A 173 -11.61 18.74 7.14
C ASN A 173 -10.95 18.02 8.32
N GLU A 174 -11.42 16.82 8.63
CA GLU A 174 -10.98 16.02 9.76
C GLU A 174 -9.60 15.38 9.51
N ALA A 175 -9.24 15.14 8.24
CA ALA A 175 -8.00 14.47 7.84
C ALA A 175 -6.87 15.48 7.55
N GLU A 176 -6.45 16.23 8.56
CA GLU A 176 -5.39 17.24 8.44
C GLU A 176 -3.99 16.62 8.40
N HIS A 177 -3.11 17.20 7.59
CA HIS A 177 -1.70 16.81 7.48
C HIS A 177 -1.50 15.31 7.18
N ALA A 178 -2.39 14.75 6.35
CA ALA A 178 -2.32 13.35 5.98
C ALA A 178 -1.09 13.09 5.09
N GLU A 179 -0.32 12.07 5.42
CA GLU A 179 0.80 11.58 4.62
C GLU A 179 0.40 10.35 3.79
N ARG A 180 -0.60 9.59 4.26
CA ARG A 180 -1.15 8.41 3.59
C ARG A 180 -2.62 8.24 3.93
N ILE A 181 -3.38 7.63 3.02
CA ILE A 181 -4.80 7.34 3.22
C ILE A 181 -5.11 5.88 2.87
N ALA A 182 -6.13 5.33 3.51
CA ALA A 182 -6.72 4.04 3.17
C ALA A 182 -8.21 4.01 3.50
N LEU A 183 -8.92 3.09 2.88
CA LEU A 183 -10.30 2.75 3.23
C LEU A 183 -10.35 1.31 3.72
N ASP A 184 -11.30 0.98 4.58
CA ASP A 184 -11.66 -0.42 4.85
C ASP A 184 -12.74 -0.92 3.86
N TRP A 185 -13.41 -2.03 4.23
CA TRP A 185 -14.48 -2.64 3.46
C TRP A 185 -15.84 -1.92 3.59
N ASP A 186 -15.99 -1.05 4.59
CA ASP A 186 -17.18 -0.23 4.83
C ASP A 186 -16.97 1.24 4.45
N ASP A 187 -15.90 1.53 3.71
CA ASP A 187 -15.53 2.87 3.27
C ASP A 187 -15.20 3.85 4.41
N ASN A 188 -14.80 3.33 5.59
CA ASN A 188 -14.25 4.17 6.66
C ASN A 188 -12.87 4.68 6.25
N LEU A 189 -12.65 6.00 6.38
CA LEU A 189 -11.41 6.64 6.00
C LEU A 189 -10.39 6.62 7.15
N TYR A 190 -9.24 6.02 6.86
CA TYR A 190 -8.07 6.03 7.72
C TYR A 190 -6.95 6.84 7.09
N TYR A 191 -6.11 7.45 7.92
CA TYR A 191 -4.94 8.16 7.44
C TYR A 191 -3.78 8.09 8.43
N ILE A 192 -2.57 8.25 7.91
CA ILE A 192 -1.38 8.55 8.71
C ILE A 192 -1.23 10.06 8.70
N GLY A 193 -1.34 10.70 9.87
CA GLY A 193 -1.12 12.13 10.03
C GLY A 193 0.33 12.44 10.39
N ALA A 194 0.54 13.68 10.87
CA ALA A 194 1.83 14.13 11.37
C ALA A 194 2.42 13.19 12.43
N ASN A 195 3.75 13.13 12.49
CA ASN A 195 4.51 12.25 13.40
C ASN A 195 4.16 10.77 13.27
N ASN A 196 3.81 10.31 12.06
CA ASN A 196 3.57 8.89 11.78
C ASN A 196 2.38 8.29 12.57
N GLN A 197 1.47 9.12 13.05
CA GLN A 197 0.37 8.67 13.89
C GLN A 197 -0.84 8.26 13.03
N PRO A 198 -1.38 7.04 13.19
CA PRO A 198 -2.62 6.64 12.54
C PRO A 198 -3.86 7.23 13.20
N TYR A 199 -4.84 7.57 12.36
CA TYR A 199 -6.16 8.08 12.71
C TYR A 199 -7.25 7.43 11.87
N VAL A 200 -8.47 7.49 12.38
CA VAL A 200 -9.70 7.23 11.61
C VAL A 200 -10.59 8.46 11.64
N VAL A 201 -11.22 8.78 10.51
CA VAL A 201 -12.21 9.85 10.42
C VAL A 201 -13.54 9.33 10.94
N ALA A 202 -14.08 9.97 11.97
CA ALA A 202 -15.40 9.70 12.54
C ALA A 202 -16.31 10.94 12.39
N SER A 203 -17.60 10.76 12.65
CA SER A 203 -18.60 11.84 12.51
C SER A 203 -18.39 13.02 13.47
N ASP A 204 -17.72 12.79 14.59
CA ASP A 204 -17.35 13.79 15.59
C ASP A 204 -15.89 14.28 15.44
N GLY A 205 -15.22 13.93 14.35
CA GLY A 205 -13.85 14.33 14.05
C GLY A 205 -12.89 13.14 13.89
N ALA A 206 -11.63 13.43 13.63
CA ALA A 206 -10.60 12.40 13.55
C ALA A 206 -10.22 11.87 14.94
N LYS A 207 -10.13 10.54 15.06
CA LYS A 207 -9.74 9.84 16.29
C LYS A 207 -8.42 9.13 16.09
N LYS A 208 -7.49 9.34 17.02
CA LYS A 208 -6.21 8.65 17.05
C LYS A 208 -6.44 7.16 17.33
N ILE A 209 -5.77 6.29 16.58
CA ILE A 209 -5.82 4.85 16.82
C ILE A 209 -5.00 4.50 18.08
N GLU A 210 -5.65 3.81 19.01
CA GLU A 210 -5.09 3.32 20.27
C GLU A 210 -4.82 1.81 20.23
N GLY A 211 -3.92 1.33 21.10
CA GLY A 211 -3.54 -0.09 21.20
C GLY A 211 -2.31 -0.49 20.37
N LEU A 212 -1.71 0.45 19.65
CA LEU A 212 -0.47 0.25 18.91
C LEU A 212 0.76 0.38 19.83
N PRO A 213 1.90 -0.26 19.49
CA PRO A 213 3.14 -0.09 20.24
C PRO A 213 3.61 1.36 20.29
N ALA A 214 4.25 1.74 21.40
CA ALA A 214 4.93 3.03 21.49
C ALA A 214 6.00 3.14 20.39
N ASN A 215 6.03 4.29 19.70
CA ASN A 215 6.94 4.57 18.57
C ASN A 215 6.73 3.67 17.33
N SER A 216 5.49 3.29 17.03
CA SER A 216 5.17 2.63 15.76
C SER A 216 5.54 3.52 14.57
N THR A 217 6.43 3.04 13.70
CA THR A 217 6.73 3.70 12.41
C THR A 217 5.94 2.97 11.32
N PRO A 218 4.88 3.58 10.76
CA PRO A 218 4.03 2.94 9.78
C PRO A 218 4.79 2.72 8.49
N THR A 219 4.89 1.45 8.11
CA THR A 219 5.40 1.03 6.82
C THR A 219 4.29 1.06 5.78
N LEU A 220 3.06 0.71 6.16
CA LEU A 220 1.91 0.62 5.27
C LEU A 220 0.59 0.87 6.04
N ILE A 221 -0.34 1.53 5.36
CA ILE A 221 -1.76 1.49 5.69
C ILE A 221 -2.52 1.10 4.42
N SER A 222 -3.46 0.16 4.50
CA SER A 222 -4.21 -0.28 3.32
C SER A 222 -5.55 -0.89 3.68
N ARG A 223 -6.44 -1.00 2.71
CA ARG A 223 -7.54 -1.97 2.78
C ARG A 223 -6.96 -3.37 2.99
N PRO A 224 -7.54 -4.21 3.86
CA PRO A 224 -7.11 -5.59 4.02
C PRO A 224 -7.31 -6.35 2.69
N PRO A 225 -6.35 -7.19 2.26
CA PRO A 225 -6.50 -8.04 1.07
C PRO A 225 -7.44 -9.23 1.31
N ILE A 226 -7.89 -9.44 2.54
CA ILE A 226 -8.92 -10.39 2.93
C ILE A 226 -10.15 -9.62 3.40
N THR A 227 -11.34 -10.17 3.16
CA THR A 227 -12.56 -9.55 3.70
C THR A 227 -12.60 -9.83 5.20
N ILE A 228 -12.31 -8.80 6.00
CA ILE A 228 -12.60 -8.78 7.43
C ILE A 228 -13.83 -7.91 7.65
N GLU A 229 -14.58 -8.20 8.70
CA GLU A 229 -15.86 -7.53 8.95
C GLU A 229 -15.71 -6.00 8.97
N HIS A 230 -14.67 -5.50 9.65
CA HIS A 230 -14.36 -4.07 9.74
C HIS A 230 -12.85 -3.84 9.85
N GLY A 231 -12.38 -2.67 9.41
CA GLY A 231 -11.03 -2.20 9.71
C GLY A 231 -10.02 -2.23 8.56
N ALA A 232 -8.92 -1.50 8.75
CA ALA A 232 -7.82 -1.40 7.80
C ALA A 232 -6.58 -2.14 8.29
N TRP A 233 -5.73 -2.56 7.36
CA TRP A 233 -4.39 -3.08 7.68
C TRP A 233 -3.45 -1.93 8.00
N PHE A 234 -2.74 -2.09 9.11
CA PHE A 234 -1.66 -1.21 9.54
C PHE A 234 -0.42 -2.06 9.78
N ILE A 235 0.67 -1.76 9.05
CA ILE A 235 1.94 -2.47 9.22
C ILE A 235 2.94 -1.51 9.86
N SER A 236 3.46 -1.89 11.04
CA SER A 236 4.54 -1.20 11.73
C SER A 236 5.74 -2.12 11.83
N GLY A 237 6.83 -1.79 11.13
CA GLY A 237 7.97 -2.68 10.98
C GLY A 237 7.57 -3.99 10.30
N GLN A 238 7.67 -5.12 11.03
CA GLN A 238 7.29 -6.46 10.56
C GLN A 238 5.94 -6.93 11.09
N GLN A 239 5.28 -6.13 11.93
CA GLN A 239 4.06 -6.54 12.60
C GLN A 239 2.83 -5.93 11.92
N ALA A 240 1.86 -6.79 11.60
CA ALA A 240 0.56 -6.39 11.10
C ALA A 240 -0.43 -6.20 12.25
N TYR A 241 -1.27 -5.19 12.12
CA TYR A 241 -2.39 -4.87 12.99
C TYR A 241 -3.63 -4.63 12.15
N ILE A 242 -4.80 -4.92 12.73
CA ILE A 242 -6.06 -4.39 12.24
C ILE A 242 -6.36 -3.14 13.05
N ILE A 243 -6.72 -2.04 12.36
CA ILE A 243 -7.17 -0.79 12.98
C ILE A 243 -8.65 -0.58 12.67
N TYR A 244 -9.44 -0.18 13.66
CA TYR A 244 -10.89 -0.22 13.60
C TYR A 244 -11.54 1.17 13.58
N PRO A 245 -12.80 1.27 13.12
CA PRO A 245 -13.56 2.53 13.10
C PRO A 245 -13.79 3.14 14.49
N ASN A 246 -13.81 2.31 15.53
CA ASN A 246 -13.90 2.74 16.94
C ASN A 246 -12.56 3.26 17.51
N ALA A 247 -11.54 3.45 16.65
CA ALA A 247 -10.21 3.92 16.97
C ALA A 247 -9.38 2.99 17.88
N THR A 248 -9.69 1.69 17.90
CA THR A 248 -8.83 0.68 18.54
C THR A 248 -8.02 -0.09 17.50
N SER A 249 -7.02 -0.85 17.95
CA SER A 249 -6.26 -1.79 17.12
C SER A 249 -6.12 -3.15 17.79
N GLU A 250 -5.95 -4.18 16.98
CA GLU A 250 -5.54 -5.51 17.44
C GLU A 250 -4.36 -6.05 16.64
N LEU A 251 -3.60 -6.94 17.26
CA LEU A 251 -2.52 -7.67 16.62
C LEU A 251 -3.11 -8.66 15.61
N TYR A 252 -2.69 -8.57 14.35
CA TYR A 252 -3.06 -9.58 13.37
C TYR A 252 -2.00 -10.68 13.33
N VAL A 253 -2.41 -11.92 13.58
CA VAL A 253 -1.56 -13.10 13.55
C VAL A 253 -1.95 -13.96 12.35
N PHE A 254 -1.04 -14.04 11.38
CA PHE A 254 -1.21 -14.91 10.22
C PHE A 254 -1.26 -16.37 10.66
N ASN A 255 -2.25 -17.11 10.17
CA ASN A 255 -2.21 -18.57 10.25
C ASN A 255 -1.18 -19.14 9.25
N ASP A 256 -0.82 -20.41 9.41
CA ASP A 256 0.22 -21.05 8.59
C ASP A 256 -0.09 -21.01 7.09
N GLN A 257 -1.37 -21.12 6.71
CA GLN A 257 -1.81 -21.06 5.33
C GLN A 257 -1.67 -19.63 4.77
N GLU A 258 -2.13 -18.62 5.49
CA GLU A 258 -1.98 -17.21 5.09
C GLU A 258 -0.52 -16.81 4.95
N LYS A 259 0.34 -17.30 5.86
CA LYS A 259 1.78 -17.08 5.80
C LYS A 259 2.40 -17.68 4.53
N LEU A 260 2.03 -18.92 4.21
CA LEU A 260 2.50 -19.59 3.00
C LEU A 260 2.08 -18.81 1.73
N GLU A 261 0.84 -18.35 1.67
CA GLU A 261 0.34 -17.55 0.54
C GLU A 261 1.04 -16.19 0.44
N TYR A 262 1.27 -15.52 1.57
CA TYR A 262 2.04 -14.27 1.64
C TYR A 262 3.47 -14.46 1.12
N GLU A 263 4.17 -15.53 1.51
CA GLU A 263 5.52 -15.84 1.04
C GLU A 263 5.57 -16.16 -0.46
N LYS A 264 4.58 -16.89 -0.98
CA LYS A 264 4.45 -17.14 -2.43
C LYS A 264 4.21 -15.84 -3.19
N ARG A 265 3.32 -14.97 -2.70
CA ARG A 265 3.04 -13.65 -3.29
C ARG A 265 4.28 -12.76 -3.31
N ASN A 266 5.03 -12.71 -2.21
CA ASN A 266 6.27 -11.95 -2.15
C ASN A 266 7.30 -12.45 -3.17
N ARG A 267 7.48 -13.76 -3.30
CA ARG A 267 8.40 -14.32 -4.31
C ARG A 267 8.02 -13.91 -5.73
N ALA A 268 6.73 -13.90 -6.04
CA ALA A 268 6.29 -13.52 -7.36
C ALA A 268 6.39 -12.01 -7.62
N VAL A 269 6.07 -11.16 -6.64
CA VAL A 269 6.33 -9.71 -6.71
C VAL A 269 7.81 -9.46 -6.99
N GLN A 270 8.72 -10.17 -6.33
CA GLN A 270 10.15 -10.06 -6.58
C GLN A 270 10.53 -10.46 -8.01
N ALA A 271 9.92 -11.52 -8.56
CA ALA A 271 10.14 -11.90 -9.94
C ALA A 271 9.67 -10.81 -10.93
N ILE A 272 8.52 -10.19 -10.69
CA ILE A 272 8.03 -9.09 -11.52
C ILE A 272 8.94 -7.85 -11.38
N PHE A 273 9.40 -7.56 -10.16
CA PHE A 273 10.33 -6.46 -9.92
C PHE A 273 11.63 -6.61 -10.72
N LEU A 274 12.20 -7.82 -10.79
CA LEU A 274 13.37 -8.09 -11.61
C LEU A 274 13.10 -7.79 -13.10
N GLN A 275 11.93 -8.18 -13.63
CA GLN A 275 11.55 -7.86 -15.01
C GLN A 275 11.43 -6.34 -15.25
N VAL A 276 10.84 -5.60 -14.33
CA VAL A 276 10.72 -4.13 -14.43
C VAL A 276 12.11 -3.48 -14.47
N ARG A 277 13.04 -3.96 -13.64
CA ARG A 277 14.40 -3.43 -13.57
C ARG A 277 15.13 -3.65 -14.89
N ASP A 278 15.11 -4.87 -15.40
CA ASP A 278 15.83 -5.27 -16.62
C ASP A 278 15.35 -4.47 -17.85
N GLN A 279 14.07 -4.07 -17.91
CA GLN A 279 13.54 -3.21 -18.98
C GLN A 279 14.03 -1.75 -18.95
N THR A 280 14.70 -1.30 -17.88
CA THR A 280 15.09 0.11 -17.70
C THR A 280 16.59 0.34 -17.71
N GLU A 281 17.38 -0.71 -17.90
CA GLU A 281 18.85 -0.65 -18.02
C GLU A 281 19.33 -0.67 -19.49
N GLU A 282 18.41 -0.67 -20.47
CA GLU A 282 18.67 -0.42 -21.91
C GLU A 282 18.46 1.07 -22.27
#